data_AF-A0A7Z9WAU6-F1
#
_entry.id   AF-A0A7Z9WAU6-F1
#
_cell.length_a   1.000
_cell.length_b   1.000
_cell.length_c   1.000
_cell.angle_alpha   90.00
_cell.angle_beta   90.00
_cell.angle_gamma   90.00
#
_symmetry.space_group_name_H-M   'P 1'
#
loop_
_entity.id
_entity.type
_entity.pdbx_description
1 polymer ?
#
loop_
_entity_poly.entity_id
_entity_poly.type
_entity_poly.pdbx_seq_one_letter_code
_entity_poly.pdbx_strand_id
1 'polypeptide(L)'
;AREAGAHGIVCSGRELRLIRANLDPRLMTIVPGIRPRWGSIEADDQKRIATPKDAITAGADYLVIGRPIRDAHDPIEAAKKIAQEISEAF
;
A
#
# COMPACT_ATOMS: atom_id res chain seq x y z
N ALA A 1 -11.71 17.15 -0.61
CA ALA A 1 -10.52 16.86 -1.47
C ALA A 1 -10.83 17.10 -2.96
N ARG A 2 -11.74 16.32 -3.57
CA ARG A 2 -12.14 16.52 -4.98
C ARG A 2 -12.75 17.89 -5.27
N GLU A 3 -13.65 18.36 -4.41
CA GLU A 3 -14.24 19.70 -4.51
C GLU A 3 -13.19 20.82 -4.40
N ALA A 4 -12.05 20.54 -3.76
CA ALA A 4 -10.91 21.44 -3.67
C ALA A 4 -9.90 21.24 -4.83
N GLY A 5 -10.24 20.48 -5.87
CA GLY A 5 -9.40 20.23 -7.04
C GLY A 5 -8.29 19.19 -6.85
N ALA A 6 -8.28 18.43 -5.74
CA ALA A 6 -7.26 17.40 -5.53
C ALA A 6 -7.44 16.20 -6.48
N HIS A 7 -6.33 15.71 -7.03
CA HIS A 7 -6.29 14.52 -7.90
C HIS A 7 -6.13 13.21 -7.13
N GLY A 8 -5.64 13.26 -5.89
CA GLY A 8 -5.46 12.08 -5.06
C GLY A 8 -5.50 12.38 -3.57
N ILE A 9 -5.57 11.30 -2.78
CA ILE A 9 -5.55 11.32 -1.32
C ILE A 9 -4.57 10.29 -0.80
N VAL A 10 -3.99 10.59 0.37
CA VAL A 10 -3.23 9.63 1.16
C VAL A 10 -4.17 9.00 2.18
N CYS A 11 -4.26 7.67 2.20
CA CYS A 11 -5.16 6.94 3.10
C CYS A 11 -4.56 5.61 3.55
N SER A 12 -5.13 5.00 4.58
CA SER A 12 -4.71 3.66 5.01
C SER A 12 -5.31 2.57 4.11
N GLY A 13 -4.64 1.41 4.04
CA GLY A 13 -5.15 0.26 3.26
C GLY A 13 -6.51 -0.26 3.74
N ARG A 14 -6.91 0.01 4.99
CA ARG A 14 -8.20 -0.42 5.55
C ARG A 14 -9.38 0.42 5.06
N GLU A 15 -9.13 1.70 4.73
CA GLU A 15 -10.16 2.64 4.29
C GLU A 15 -10.43 2.52 2.78
N LEU A 16 -9.54 1.87 2.03
CA LEU A 16 -9.61 1.75 0.58
C LEU A 16 -10.98 1.27 0.08
N ARG A 17 -11.55 0.20 0.65
CA ARG A 17 -12.85 -0.31 0.20
C ARG A 17 -13.97 0.71 0.38
N LEU A 18 -13.96 1.44 1.50
CA LEU A 18 -14.95 2.50 1.76
C LEU A 18 -14.73 3.70 0.82
N ILE A 19 -13.47 4.08 0.60
CA ILE A 19 -13.10 5.14 -0.35
C ILE A 19 -13.58 4.79 -1.76
N ARG A 20 -13.33 3.56 -2.22
CA ARG A 20 -13.76 3.10 -3.55
C ARG A 20 -15.26 2.95 -3.69
N ALA A 21 -15.97 2.66 -2.61
CA ALA A 21 -17.43 2.57 -2.62
C ALA A 21 -18.13 3.95 -2.60
N ASN A 22 -17.49 4.99 -2.04
CA ASN A 22 -18.18 6.26 -1.75
C ASN A 22 -17.60 7.49 -2.46
N LEU A 23 -16.35 7.43 -2.96
CA LEU A 23 -15.68 8.56 -3.59
C LEU A 23 -15.52 8.36 -5.10
N ASP A 24 -15.31 9.47 -5.82
CA ASP A 24 -15.05 9.51 -7.26
C ASP A 24 -13.93 8.51 -7.63
N PRO A 25 -14.17 7.52 -8.51
CA PRO A 25 -13.16 6.54 -8.91
C PRO A 25 -11.90 7.15 -9.53
N ARG A 26 -11.99 8.37 -10.06
CA ARG A 26 -10.84 9.12 -10.60
C ARG A 26 -9.92 9.68 -9.51
N LEU A 27 -10.32 9.60 -8.25
CA LEU A 27 -9.47 10.01 -7.14
C LEU A 27 -8.38 8.96 -6.92
N MET A 28 -7.13 9.37 -7.13
CA MET A 28 -5.97 8.52 -6.91
C MET A 28 -5.79 8.24 -5.41
N THR A 29 -5.40 7.03 -5.06
CA THR A 29 -5.15 6.58 -3.69
C THR A 29 -3.68 6.23 -3.50
N ILE A 30 -3.06 6.87 -2.52
CA ILE A 30 -1.67 6.65 -2.14
C ILE A 30 -1.67 6.02 -0.75
N VAL A 31 -1.15 4.81 -0.64
CA VAL A 31 -1.32 3.96 0.53
C VAL A 31 0.03 3.65 1.19
N PRO A 32 0.42 4.39 2.24
CA PRO A 32 1.60 4.09 3.03
C PRO A 32 1.36 2.99 4.06
N GLY A 33 2.44 2.54 4.69
CA GLY A 33 2.37 1.56 5.78
C GLY A 33 2.19 0.12 5.32
N ILE A 34 2.49 -0.17 4.05
CA ILE A 34 2.44 -1.51 3.49
C ILE A 34 3.58 -2.36 4.04
N ARG A 35 3.30 -3.62 4.39
CA ARG A 35 4.32 -4.61 4.80
C ARG A 35 4.06 -5.96 4.14
N PRO A 36 5.06 -6.53 3.45
CA PRO A 36 4.97 -7.91 2.97
C PRO A 36 5.00 -8.88 4.14
N ARG A 37 4.38 -10.07 3.98
CA ARG A 37 4.29 -11.08 5.06
C ARG A 37 5.65 -11.63 5.50
N TRP A 38 6.63 -11.62 4.60
CA TRP A 38 7.99 -12.08 4.85
C TRP A 38 8.90 -11.00 5.45
N GLY A 39 8.44 -9.76 5.57
CA GLY A 39 9.22 -8.68 6.20
C GLY A 39 9.19 -8.79 7.73
N SER A 40 10.34 -8.62 8.39
CA SER A 40 10.43 -8.66 9.85
C SER A 40 9.55 -7.58 10.50
N ILE A 41 8.69 -8.00 11.43
CA ILE A 41 7.74 -7.15 12.19
C ILE A 41 8.40 -6.55 13.45
N GLU A 42 9.65 -6.92 13.75
CA GLU A 42 10.28 -6.75 15.08
C GLU A 42 10.56 -5.30 15.54
N ALA A 43 10.30 -4.28 14.72
CA ALA A 43 10.50 -2.89 15.09
C ALA A 43 9.41 -1.95 14.54
N ASP A 44 8.14 -2.37 14.59
CA ASP A 44 7.04 -1.59 14.01
C ASP A 44 6.14 -0.91 15.06
N ASP A 45 6.23 0.41 15.10
CA ASP A 45 5.30 1.36 15.73
C ASP A 45 3.92 1.39 15.04
N GLN A 46 3.77 0.71 13.89
CA GLN A 46 2.55 0.69 13.09
C GLN A 46 1.58 -0.42 13.48
N LYS A 47 0.52 -0.07 14.22
CA LYS A 47 -0.58 -0.97 14.63
C LYS A 47 -1.52 -1.44 13.49
N ARG A 48 -1.34 -0.96 12.25
CA ARG A 48 -2.34 -1.10 11.16
C ARG A 48 -1.67 -1.39 9.83
N ILE A 49 -1.38 -2.66 9.57
CA ILE A 49 -0.57 -3.11 8.43
C ILE A 49 -1.47 -3.79 7.38
N ALA A 50 -1.25 -3.49 6.09
CA ALA A 50 -1.81 -4.20 4.95
C ALA A 50 -0.68 -4.77 4.07
N THR A 51 -0.87 -5.96 3.50
CA THR A 51 0.10 -6.52 2.55
C THR A 51 0.01 -5.84 1.18
N PRO A 52 1.08 -5.85 0.36
CA PRO A 52 1.03 -5.32 -1.00
C PRO A 52 -0.16 -5.86 -1.79
N LYS A 53 -0.35 -7.18 -1.77
CA LYS A 53 -1.48 -7.85 -2.43
C LYS A 53 -2.83 -7.35 -1.92
N ASP A 54 -3.04 -7.33 -0.61
CA ASP A 54 -4.32 -6.93 -0.02
C ASP A 54 -4.67 -5.47 -0.36
N ALA A 55 -3.68 -4.58 -0.38
CA ALA A 55 -3.88 -3.19 -0.72
C ALA A 55 -4.28 -3.00 -2.19
N ILE A 56 -3.64 -3.71 -3.12
CA ILE A 56 -4.01 -3.67 -4.54
C ILE A 56 -5.41 -4.26 -4.75
N THR A 57 -5.72 -5.41 -4.14
CA THR A 57 -7.05 -6.01 -4.21
C THR A 57 -8.13 -5.11 -3.57
N ALA A 58 -7.77 -4.28 -2.59
CA ALA A 58 -8.68 -3.29 -2.01
C ALA A 58 -8.84 -2.03 -2.88
N GLY A 59 -8.06 -1.91 -3.97
CA GLY A 59 -8.16 -0.85 -4.96
C GLY A 59 -7.16 0.29 -4.77
N ALA A 60 -5.97 0.03 -4.21
CA ALA A 60 -4.90 1.03 -4.16
C ALA A 60 -4.32 1.32 -5.55
N ASP A 61 -4.03 2.60 -5.86
CA ASP A 61 -3.31 2.96 -7.09
C ASP A 61 -1.80 2.98 -6.86
N TYR A 62 -1.36 3.49 -5.70
CA TYR A 62 0.05 3.57 -5.33
C TYR A 62 0.27 3.01 -3.93
N LEU A 63 1.34 2.20 -3.81
CA LEU A 63 1.82 1.70 -2.54
C LEU A 63 3.09 2.45 -2.15
N VAL A 64 3.18 2.90 -0.90
CA VAL A 64 4.41 3.48 -0.35
C VAL A 64 5.04 2.49 0.63
N ILE A 65 6.12 1.85 0.17
CA ILE A 65 6.85 0.82 0.89
C ILE A 65 8.26 1.32 1.18
N GLY A 66 8.56 1.54 2.47
CA GLY A 66 9.85 2.07 2.94
C GLY A 66 10.72 1.00 3.57
N ARG A 67 10.64 0.88 4.91
CA ARG A 67 11.43 -0.05 5.75
C ARG A 67 11.57 -1.46 5.18
N PRO A 68 10.50 -2.13 4.65
CA PRO A 68 10.64 -3.48 4.11
C PRO A 68 11.63 -3.62 2.94
N ILE A 69 11.88 -2.54 2.20
CA ILE A 69 12.89 -2.52 1.12
C ILE A 69 14.20 -1.97 1.66
N ARG A 70 14.16 -0.80 2.33
CA ARG A 70 15.35 -0.07 2.77
C ARG A 70 16.21 -0.86 3.77
N ASP A 71 15.56 -1.54 4.71
CA ASP A 71 16.23 -2.20 5.84
C ASP A 71 16.40 -3.72 5.60
N ALA A 72 16.03 -4.21 4.40
CA ALA A 72 16.23 -5.61 4.03
C ALA A 72 17.72 -5.93 3.83
N HIS A 73 18.11 -7.16 4.14
CA HIS A 73 19.45 -7.66 3.85
C HIS A 73 19.79 -7.56 2.34
N ASP A 74 18.80 -7.79 1.48
CA ASP A 74 18.90 -7.58 0.03
C ASP A 74 17.71 -6.73 -0.45
N PRO A 75 17.89 -5.40 -0.61
CA PRO A 75 16.83 -4.50 -1.06
C PRO A 75 16.31 -4.80 -2.47
N ILE A 76 17.17 -5.33 -3.36
CA ILE A 76 16.77 -5.67 -4.74
C ILE A 76 15.84 -6.86 -4.71
N GLU A 77 16.22 -7.91 -3.98
CA GLU A 77 15.39 -9.09 -3.82
C GLU A 77 14.08 -8.77 -3.07
N ALA A 78 14.12 -7.91 -2.06
CA ALA A 78 12.94 -7.42 -1.37
C ALA A 78 11.96 -6.71 -2.33
N ALA A 79 12.46 -5.80 -3.18
CA ALA A 79 11.66 -5.11 -4.17
C ALA A 79 11.05 -6.07 -5.21
N LYS A 80 11.82 -7.07 -5.67
CA LYS A 80 11.34 -8.11 -6.59
C LYS A 80 10.19 -8.93 -5.98
N LYS A 81 10.35 -9.38 -4.73
CA LYS A 81 9.29 -10.13 -4.03
C LYS A 81 8.03 -9.31 -3.82
N ILE A 82 8.16 -8.02 -3.49
CA ILE A 82 7.01 -7.10 -3.41
C ILE A 82 6.32 -6.97 -4.77
N ALA A 83 7.08 -6.79 -5.84
CA ALA A 83 6.52 -6.70 -7.19
C ALA A 83 5.78 -7.99 -7.57
N GLN A 84 6.32 -9.15 -7.21
CA GLN A 84 5.65 -10.44 -7.39
C GLN A 84 4.33 -10.51 -6.61
N GLU A 85 4.31 -10.12 -5.33
CA GLU A 85 3.06 -10.07 -4.54
C GLU A 85 2.01 -9.14 -5.15
N ILE A 86 2.42 -8.02 -5.74
CA ILE A 86 1.54 -7.09 -6.47
C ILE A 86 1.00 -7.77 -7.73
N SER A 87 1.83 -8.47 -8.50
CA SER A 87 1.40 -9.20 -9.70
C SER A 87 0.39 -10.28 -9.40
N GLU A 88 0.49 -10.96 -8.25
CA GLU A 88 -0.48 -11.98 -7.81
C GLU A 88 -1.86 -11.43 -7.41
N ALA A 89 -2.04 -10.11 -7.41
CA ALA A 89 -3.33 -9.46 -7.15
C ALA A 89 -4.19 -9.28 -8.43
N PHE A 90 -3.59 -9.47 -9.61
CA PHE A 90 -4.23 -9.42 -10.92
C PHE A 90 -4.51 -10.84 -11.44
#